data_AF-A0A946FYX6-F1
#
_entry.id   AF-A0A946FYX6-F1
#
_cell.length_a   1.000
_cell.length_b   1.000
_cell.length_c   1.000
_cell.angle_alpha   90.00
_cell.angle_beta   90.00
_cell.angle_gamma   90.00
#
_symmetry.space_group_name_H-M   'P 1'
#
loop_
_entity.id
_entity.type
_entity.pdbx_description
1 polymer ?
#
loop_
_entity_poly.entity_id
_entity_poly.type
_entity_poly.pdbx_seq_one_letter_code
_entity_poly.pdbx_strand_id
1 'polypeptide(L)'
;MKIIRDYHFVKPEDQGATAAIGNFDGVHLGHQSVIKLAKSALPDAPLGIVTFEPHPRAYFTPDTAPFRLMSQTARTSQLEKLGVNNLYELPFNAEMATLSPREFAERIICEGLGLSHIVIGADFSFGNKRAGSANDLVGFGAEMGFGVTIAPLLEQSVATISSTAIRQTLSDGRPQDAAEMLGHWHRIEGPVIAGEQRGRTLGYPTANMSIDGLLPPAFGVYAVLVDVLDGPHQGQFHGVSSLGKRPMFGENHPNLETFLFNFSGDLYGSCLSIALVDYLREEEKFQGLEALVTQMDSDSARAQCILAAL
;
A
#
# COMPACT_ATOMS: atom_id res chain seq x y z
N MET A 1 2.44 10.56 -11.61
CA MET A 1 1.84 11.46 -10.59
C MET A 1 2.92 12.35 -9.99
N LYS A 2 2.60 13.58 -9.59
CA LYS A 2 3.54 14.49 -8.91
C LYS A 2 3.51 14.24 -7.40
N ILE A 3 4.66 14.08 -6.76
CA ILE A 3 4.77 13.90 -5.30
C ILE A 3 5.30 15.20 -4.69
N ILE A 4 4.54 15.77 -3.76
CA ILE A 4 4.85 17.01 -3.04
C ILE A 4 5.02 16.65 -1.57
N ARG A 5 6.22 16.84 -1.04
CA ARG A 5 6.59 16.41 0.33
C ARG A 5 6.57 17.51 1.38
N ASP A 6 6.31 18.75 0.98
CA ASP A 6 6.33 19.88 1.88
C ASP A 6 5.41 20.97 1.34
N TYR A 7 4.51 21.44 2.19
CA TYR A 7 3.51 22.44 1.85
C TYR A 7 4.13 23.83 1.63
N HIS A 8 5.36 24.09 2.11
CA HIS A 8 6.06 25.35 1.86
C HIS A 8 6.62 25.49 0.44
N PHE A 9 6.76 24.39 -0.31
CA PHE A 9 7.35 24.37 -1.65
C PHE A 9 6.34 24.04 -2.75
N VAL A 10 5.04 24.16 -2.46
CA VAL A 10 3.97 24.05 -3.45
C VAL A 10 4.10 25.23 -4.42
N LYS A 11 4.20 24.92 -5.72
CA LYS A 11 4.25 25.98 -6.74
C LYS A 11 2.84 26.45 -7.07
N PRO A 12 2.66 27.68 -7.59
CA PRO A 12 1.34 28.16 -8.02
C PRO A 12 0.64 27.23 -9.01
N GLU A 13 1.38 26.54 -9.88
CA GLU A 13 0.84 25.55 -10.82
C GLU A 13 0.30 24.25 -10.16
N ASP A 14 0.62 24.01 -8.88
CA ASP A 14 0.22 22.83 -8.11
C ASP A 14 -0.96 23.08 -7.17
N GLN A 15 -1.40 24.34 -7.09
CA GLN A 15 -2.56 24.78 -6.31
C GLN A 15 -3.87 24.55 -7.09
N GLY A 16 -5.01 24.74 -6.43
CA GLY A 16 -6.33 24.61 -7.03
C GLY A 16 -6.83 23.17 -7.15
N ALA A 17 -6.12 22.22 -6.53
CA ALA A 17 -6.52 20.81 -6.57
C ALA A 17 -7.75 20.54 -5.70
N THR A 18 -8.51 19.52 -6.08
CA THR A 18 -9.45 18.85 -5.19
C THR A 18 -8.77 17.62 -4.59
N ALA A 19 -8.79 17.46 -3.27
CA ALA A 19 -8.03 16.39 -2.62
C ALA A 19 -8.82 15.58 -1.61
N ALA A 20 -8.58 14.27 -1.58
CA ALA A 20 -9.01 13.43 -0.47
C ALA A 20 -7.93 13.40 0.63
N ILE A 21 -8.32 13.51 1.90
CA ILE A 21 -7.38 13.52 3.05
C ILE A 21 -7.49 12.21 3.84
N GLY A 22 -6.35 11.57 4.10
CA GLY A 22 -6.31 10.31 4.85
C GLY A 22 -4.96 9.59 4.77
N ASN A 23 -4.84 8.45 5.46
CA ASN A 23 -3.61 7.64 5.42
C ASN A 23 -3.52 6.75 4.17
N PHE A 24 -4.67 6.42 3.56
CA PHE A 24 -4.78 5.61 2.35
C PHE A 24 -4.01 4.27 2.40
N ASP A 25 -3.79 3.71 3.59
CA ASP A 25 -3.11 2.43 3.78
C ASP A 25 -3.99 1.29 3.27
N GLY A 26 -3.56 0.64 2.19
CA GLY A 26 -4.33 -0.37 1.48
C GLY A 26 -5.05 0.15 0.23
N VAL A 27 -5.35 1.45 0.11
CA VAL A 27 -6.17 2.02 -1.01
C VAL A 27 -7.43 1.17 -1.30
N HIS A 28 -8.06 0.66 -0.23
CA HIS A 28 -9.22 -0.23 -0.32
C HIS A 28 -10.47 0.46 -0.90
N LEU A 29 -11.54 -0.30 -1.17
CA LEU A 29 -12.76 0.23 -1.78
C LEU A 29 -13.35 1.45 -1.05
N GLY A 30 -13.28 1.47 0.28
CA GLY A 30 -13.62 2.66 1.07
C GLY A 30 -12.81 3.91 0.70
N HIS A 31 -11.48 3.80 0.57
CA HIS A 31 -10.64 4.89 0.10
C HIS A 31 -10.97 5.28 -1.34
N GLN A 32 -11.15 4.31 -2.24
CA GLN A 32 -11.47 4.57 -3.64
C GLN A 32 -12.79 5.36 -3.79
N SER A 33 -13.77 5.10 -2.94
CA SER A 33 -15.01 5.88 -2.86
C SER A 33 -14.74 7.35 -2.52
N VAL A 34 -13.92 7.63 -1.50
CA VAL A 34 -13.54 9.00 -1.11
C VAL A 34 -12.76 9.69 -2.24
N ILE A 35 -11.86 8.99 -2.92
CA ILE A 35 -11.08 9.51 -4.05
C ILE A 35 -12.01 9.85 -5.22
N LYS A 36 -12.99 9.00 -5.51
CA LYS A 36 -14.00 9.24 -6.55
C LYS A 36 -14.87 10.46 -6.23
N LEU A 37 -15.24 10.65 -4.97
CA LEU A 37 -15.96 11.84 -4.51
C LEU A 37 -15.11 13.11 -4.69
N ALA A 38 -13.81 13.06 -4.35
CA ALA A 38 -12.90 14.18 -4.61
C ALA A 38 -12.85 14.52 -6.10
N LYS A 39 -12.67 13.51 -6.97
CA LYS A 39 -12.66 13.74 -8.42
C LYS A 39 -13.97 14.34 -8.94
N SER A 40 -15.11 13.94 -8.35
CA SER A 40 -16.43 14.41 -8.78
C SER A 40 -16.77 15.81 -8.25
N ALA A 41 -16.18 16.24 -7.14
CA ALA A 41 -16.44 17.53 -6.53
C ALA A 41 -15.98 18.70 -7.42
N LEU A 42 -14.81 18.56 -8.04
CA LEU A 42 -14.28 19.51 -9.04
C LEU A 42 -13.63 18.74 -10.20
N PRO A 43 -14.40 18.32 -11.23
CA PRO A 43 -13.91 17.46 -12.31
C PRO A 43 -12.74 18.03 -13.10
N ASP A 44 -12.74 19.35 -13.30
CA ASP A 44 -11.72 20.08 -14.07
C ASP A 44 -10.48 20.41 -13.25
N ALA A 45 -10.53 20.25 -11.93
CA ALA A 45 -9.38 20.46 -11.05
C ALA A 45 -8.45 19.23 -11.03
N PRO A 46 -7.13 19.44 -10.77
CA PRO A 46 -6.23 18.34 -10.46
C PRO A 46 -6.73 17.52 -9.26
N LEU A 47 -6.70 16.19 -9.39
CA LEU A 47 -7.03 15.27 -8.31
C LEU A 47 -5.83 15.07 -7.39
N GLY A 48 -6.03 15.36 -6.11
CA GLY A 48 -5.03 15.30 -5.06
C GLY A 48 -5.31 14.21 -4.02
N ILE A 49 -4.25 13.77 -3.35
CA ILE A 49 -4.32 13.00 -2.11
C ILE A 49 -3.45 13.69 -1.09
N VAL A 50 -4.01 14.02 0.08
CA VAL A 50 -3.22 14.48 1.23
C VAL A 50 -3.04 13.31 2.18
N THR A 51 -1.78 12.96 2.43
CA THR A 51 -1.38 11.89 3.35
C THR A 51 -0.15 12.30 4.15
N PHE A 52 0.26 11.44 5.09
CA PHE A 52 1.27 11.78 6.08
C PHE A 52 2.34 10.70 6.21
N GLU A 53 3.60 11.12 6.27
CA GLU A 53 4.77 10.23 6.39
C GLU A 53 5.75 10.77 7.47
N PRO A 54 6.17 9.99 8.48
CA PRO A 54 5.72 8.64 8.78
C PRO A 54 4.22 8.60 9.07
N HIS A 55 3.61 7.42 8.89
CA HIS A 55 2.20 7.23 9.24
C HIS A 55 1.95 7.75 10.67
N PRO A 56 0.90 8.56 10.94
CA PRO A 56 0.70 9.22 12.24
C PRO A 56 0.75 8.25 13.44
N ARG A 57 0.18 7.06 13.30
CA ARG A 57 0.32 5.97 14.29
C ARG A 57 1.78 5.63 14.62
N ALA A 58 2.66 5.50 13.61
CA ALA A 58 4.07 5.20 13.84
C ALA A 58 4.80 6.35 14.55
N TYR A 59 4.39 7.60 14.33
CA TYR A 59 4.93 8.75 15.07
C TYR A 59 4.59 8.68 16.57
N PHE A 60 3.34 8.37 16.92
CA PHE A 60 2.91 8.27 18.32
C PHE A 60 3.35 6.97 19.00
N THR A 61 3.58 5.90 18.24
CA THR A 61 3.97 4.59 18.76
C THR A 61 5.12 4.00 17.92
N PRO A 62 6.35 4.52 18.06
CA PRO A 62 7.50 4.13 17.21
C PRO A 62 7.93 2.67 17.40
N ASP A 63 7.76 2.10 18.60
CA ASP A 63 8.20 0.73 18.92
C ASP A 63 7.14 -0.35 18.63
N THR A 64 6.14 -0.04 17.80
CA THR A 64 5.07 -1.01 17.47
C THR A 64 5.43 -1.91 16.30
N ALA A 65 4.87 -3.12 16.31
CA ALA A 65 5.01 -4.05 15.20
C ALA A 65 4.58 -3.40 13.86
N PRO A 66 5.24 -3.74 12.75
CA PRO A 66 4.84 -3.31 11.42
C PRO A 66 3.35 -3.54 11.16
N PHE A 67 2.65 -2.50 10.73
CA PHE A 67 1.20 -2.54 10.48
C PHE A 67 0.80 -2.06 9.09
N ARG A 68 1.75 -1.57 8.28
CA ARG A 68 1.43 -1.02 6.96
C ARG A 68 1.00 -2.13 6.02
N LEU A 69 -0.12 -1.93 5.32
CA LEU A 69 -0.58 -2.84 4.28
C LEU A 69 0.21 -2.67 2.97
N MET A 70 0.91 -1.55 2.80
CA MET A 70 1.65 -1.31 1.57
C MET A 70 2.82 -0.36 1.82
N SER A 71 3.87 -0.50 1.01
CA SER A 71 4.97 0.45 0.97
C SER A 71 4.49 1.78 0.36
N GLN A 72 5.27 2.84 0.56
CA GLN A 72 5.03 4.13 -0.10
C GLN A 72 4.99 3.98 -1.63
N THR A 73 5.89 3.18 -2.19
CA THR A 73 5.94 2.86 -3.62
C THR A 73 4.65 2.16 -4.08
N ALA A 74 4.21 1.13 -3.36
CA ALA A 74 2.98 0.42 -3.67
C ALA A 74 1.73 1.33 -3.57
N ARG A 75 1.64 2.18 -2.54
CA ARG A 75 0.57 3.18 -2.42
C ARG A 75 0.57 4.13 -3.63
N THR A 76 1.73 4.62 -4.02
CA THR A 76 1.91 5.53 -5.15
C THR A 76 1.43 4.86 -6.46
N SER A 77 1.88 3.64 -6.73
CA SER A 77 1.48 2.81 -7.88
C SER A 77 -0.05 2.61 -7.94
N GLN A 78 -0.70 2.35 -6.80
CA GLN A 78 -2.16 2.20 -6.76
C GLN A 78 -2.91 3.52 -6.97
N LEU A 79 -2.44 4.62 -6.38
CA LEU A 79 -3.06 5.94 -6.57
C LEU A 79 -2.92 6.44 -8.01
N GLU A 80 -1.82 6.14 -8.70
CA GLU A 80 -1.65 6.46 -10.12
C GLU A 80 -2.70 5.79 -11.01
N LYS A 81 -3.05 4.53 -10.73
CA LYS A 81 -4.10 3.80 -11.46
C LYS A 81 -5.49 4.42 -11.26
N LEU A 82 -5.70 5.15 -10.18
CA LEU A 82 -6.94 5.89 -9.90
C LEU A 82 -6.96 7.30 -10.53
N GLY A 83 -5.93 7.67 -11.29
CA GLY A 83 -5.85 8.96 -11.97
C GLY A 83 -5.50 10.14 -11.05
N VAL A 84 -4.87 9.88 -9.91
CA VAL A 84 -4.39 10.92 -9.00
C VAL A 84 -3.26 11.72 -9.68
N ASN A 85 -3.41 13.04 -9.71
CA ASN A 85 -2.43 13.95 -10.29
C ASN A 85 -1.35 14.33 -9.26
N ASN A 86 -1.77 14.65 -8.04
CA ASN A 86 -0.90 15.17 -6.97
C ASN A 86 -0.99 14.29 -5.71
N LEU A 87 0.15 13.83 -5.21
CA LEU A 87 0.28 13.21 -3.90
C LEU A 87 1.00 14.17 -2.95
N TYR A 88 0.24 14.82 -2.07
CA TYR A 88 0.74 15.66 -0.99
C TYR A 88 1.08 14.76 0.21
N GLU A 89 2.32 14.31 0.27
CA GLU A 89 2.83 13.42 1.31
C GLU A 89 3.59 14.23 2.35
N LEU A 90 2.85 14.77 3.31
CA LEU A 90 3.38 15.75 4.25
C LEU A 90 4.11 15.06 5.42
N PRO A 91 5.18 15.67 5.96
CA PRO A 91 5.87 15.14 7.12
C PRO A 91 4.95 15.16 8.34
N PHE A 92 4.76 14.00 8.98
CA PHE A 92 4.13 13.96 10.29
C PHE A 92 5.20 14.09 11.39
N ASN A 93 5.41 15.32 11.84
CA ASN A 93 6.41 15.67 12.84
C ASN A 93 5.78 16.44 14.02
N ALA A 94 6.60 16.92 14.96
CA ALA A 94 6.14 17.67 16.12
C ALA A 94 5.39 18.96 15.74
N GLU A 95 5.81 19.66 14.68
CA GLU A 95 5.09 20.82 14.17
C GLU A 95 3.68 20.43 13.73
N MET A 96 3.55 19.46 12.83
CA MET A 96 2.25 18.96 12.34
C MET A 96 1.35 18.47 13.48
N ALA A 97 1.93 17.75 14.46
CA ALA A 97 1.19 17.19 15.59
C ALA A 97 0.70 18.25 16.60
N THR A 98 1.27 19.46 16.59
CA THR A 98 0.93 20.53 17.55
C THR A 98 -0.03 21.58 17.00
N LEU A 99 -0.24 21.62 15.67
CA LEU A 99 -1.20 22.53 15.03
C LEU A 99 -2.61 22.36 15.60
N SER A 100 -3.24 23.46 15.99
CA SER A 100 -4.67 23.48 16.25
C SER A 100 -5.47 23.16 14.97
N PRO A 101 -6.76 22.77 15.09
CA PRO A 101 -7.60 22.54 13.92
C PRO A 101 -7.63 23.74 12.97
N ARG A 102 -7.73 24.97 13.49
CA ARG A 102 -7.75 26.19 12.66
C ARG A 102 -6.42 26.41 11.95
N GLU A 103 -5.29 26.27 12.66
CA GLU A 103 -3.97 26.41 12.04
C GLU A 103 -3.71 25.35 10.96
N PHE A 104 -4.20 24.12 11.14
CA PHE A 104 -4.13 23.10 10.10
C PHE A 104 -4.92 23.50 8.85
N ALA A 105 -6.16 23.98 9.02
CA ALA A 105 -6.98 24.43 7.90
C ALA A 105 -6.38 25.67 7.18
N GLU A 106 -5.87 26.63 7.94
CA GLU A 106 -5.30 27.86 7.41
C GLU A 106 -3.94 27.62 6.77
N ARG A 107 -2.95 27.17 7.56
CA ARG A 107 -1.55 27.08 7.11
C ARG A 107 -1.32 25.95 6.12
N ILE A 108 -1.96 24.81 6.31
CA ILE A 108 -1.71 23.61 5.49
C ILE A 108 -2.66 23.58 4.29
N ILE A 109 -3.97 23.59 4.52
CA ILE A 109 -4.96 23.39 3.44
C ILE A 109 -5.07 24.63 2.56
N CYS A 110 -5.32 25.79 3.16
CA CYS A 110 -5.62 27.03 2.44
C CYS A 110 -4.34 27.68 1.90
N GLU A 111 -3.40 28.07 2.76
CA GLU A 111 -2.23 28.85 2.37
C GLU A 111 -1.13 27.99 1.73
N GLY A 112 -0.79 26.86 2.35
CA GLY A 112 0.30 25.99 1.90
C GLY A 112 -0.04 25.24 0.62
N LEU A 113 -1.09 24.42 0.66
CA LEU A 113 -1.48 23.57 -0.46
C LEU A 113 -2.36 24.31 -1.49
N GLY A 114 -3.07 25.37 -1.10
CA GLY A 114 -3.98 26.08 -2.00
C GLY A 114 -5.12 25.19 -2.52
N LEU A 115 -5.65 24.29 -1.69
CA LEU A 115 -6.69 23.35 -2.12
C LEU A 115 -8.03 24.06 -2.34
N SER A 116 -8.68 23.81 -3.48
CA SER A 116 -10.00 24.36 -3.77
C SER A 116 -11.13 23.58 -3.12
N HIS A 117 -10.93 22.27 -2.92
CA HIS A 117 -11.94 21.42 -2.30
C HIS A 117 -11.30 20.22 -1.62
N ILE A 118 -11.80 19.82 -0.46
CA ILE A 118 -11.34 18.63 0.25
C ILE A 118 -12.47 17.62 0.45
N VAL A 119 -12.11 16.34 0.45
CA VAL A 119 -13.02 15.25 0.79
C VAL A 119 -12.43 14.42 1.92
N ILE A 120 -13.23 14.20 2.95
CA ILE A 120 -12.84 13.51 4.18
C ILE A 120 -13.92 12.50 4.59
N GLY A 121 -13.53 11.44 5.30
CA GLY A 121 -14.49 10.53 5.93
C GLY A 121 -15.24 11.20 7.08
N ALA A 122 -16.46 10.74 7.38
CA ALA A 122 -17.26 11.24 8.50
C ALA A 122 -16.59 11.05 9.88
N ASP A 123 -15.72 10.04 10.02
CA ASP A 123 -14.93 9.75 11.22
C ASP A 123 -13.56 10.45 11.24
N PHE A 124 -13.28 11.33 10.27
CA PHE A 124 -12.02 12.06 10.18
C PHE A 124 -11.87 13.03 11.36
N SER A 125 -10.69 13.00 11.95
CA SER A 125 -10.29 13.89 13.04
C SER A 125 -8.88 14.40 12.80
N PHE A 126 -8.61 15.65 13.18
CA PHE A 126 -7.34 16.31 12.89
C PHE A 126 -7.00 17.35 13.96
N GLY A 127 -5.84 17.98 13.78
CA GLY A 127 -5.29 18.92 14.75
C GLY A 127 -4.81 18.25 16.03
N ASN A 128 -4.21 19.07 16.89
CA ASN A 128 -3.60 18.67 18.16
C ASN A 128 -4.61 17.88 19.00
N LYS A 129 -4.19 16.69 19.46
CA LYS A 129 -5.02 15.75 20.23
C LYS A 129 -6.35 15.37 19.56
N ARG A 130 -6.42 15.41 18.22
CA ARG A 130 -7.65 15.09 17.45
C ARG A 130 -8.82 16.00 17.81
N ALA A 131 -8.54 17.26 18.16
CA ALA A 131 -9.55 18.22 18.62
C ALA A 131 -10.51 18.68 17.51
N GLY A 132 -10.11 18.57 16.24
CA GLY A 132 -10.92 18.96 15.09
C GLY A 132 -11.73 17.80 14.54
N SER A 133 -12.97 18.09 14.14
CA SER A 133 -13.93 17.18 13.52
C SER A 133 -14.21 17.54 12.06
N ALA A 134 -14.78 16.62 11.30
CA ALA A 134 -15.19 16.89 9.91
C ALA A 134 -16.08 18.14 9.77
N ASN A 135 -16.94 18.44 10.75
CA ASN A 135 -17.80 19.62 10.75
C ASN A 135 -17.01 20.93 10.99
N ASP A 136 -15.96 20.90 11.81
CA ASP A 136 -15.10 22.08 12.00
C ASP A 136 -14.44 22.48 10.68
N LEU A 137 -14.00 21.49 9.88
CA LEU A 137 -13.45 21.74 8.55
C LEU A 137 -14.44 22.39 7.60
N VAL A 138 -15.73 21.99 7.64
CA VAL A 138 -16.78 22.65 6.85
C VAL A 138 -16.88 24.14 7.22
N GLY A 139 -16.85 24.45 8.53
CA GLY A 139 -16.84 25.82 9.02
C GLY A 139 -15.62 26.62 8.55
N PHE A 140 -14.41 26.05 8.71
CA PHE A 140 -13.18 26.68 8.25
C PHE A 140 -13.14 26.86 6.73
N GLY A 141 -13.61 25.88 5.96
CA GLY A 141 -13.68 25.99 4.50
C GLY A 141 -14.57 27.13 4.03
N ALA A 142 -15.74 27.32 4.68
CA ALA A 142 -16.62 28.45 4.39
C ALA A 142 -16.00 29.81 4.71
N GLU A 143 -15.19 29.90 5.77
CA GLU A 143 -14.48 31.12 6.17
C GLU A 143 -13.27 31.40 5.24
N MET A 144 -12.52 30.36 4.88
CA MET A 144 -11.21 30.47 4.22
C MET A 144 -11.28 30.33 2.70
N GLY A 145 -12.44 29.95 2.13
CA GLY A 145 -12.66 29.91 0.69
C GLY A 145 -12.35 28.58 0.00
N PHE A 146 -12.43 27.45 0.72
CA PHE A 146 -12.32 26.10 0.13
C PHE A 146 -13.54 25.24 0.43
N GLY A 147 -13.92 24.38 -0.52
CA GLY A 147 -15.05 23.47 -0.36
C GLY A 147 -14.72 22.24 0.49
N VAL A 148 -15.72 21.69 1.18
CA VAL A 148 -15.58 20.46 1.98
C VAL A 148 -16.73 19.52 1.68
N THR A 149 -16.41 18.27 1.36
CA THR A 149 -17.39 17.18 1.31
C THR A 149 -17.05 16.13 2.35
N ILE A 150 -18.03 15.80 3.19
CA ILE A 150 -17.95 14.68 4.12
C ILE A 150 -18.49 13.45 3.40
N ALA A 151 -17.60 12.48 3.15
CA ALA A 151 -17.96 11.19 2.59
C ALA A 151 -18.79 10.40 3.61
N PRO A 152 -19.95 9.84 3.22
CA PRO A 152 -20.74 9.02 4.12
C PRO A 152 -19.97 7.76 4.51
N LEU A 153 -20.21 7.26 5.72
CA LEU A 153 -19.77 5.91 6.09
C LEU A 153 -20.48 4.94 5.13
N LEU A 154 -19.71 4.08 4.45
CA LEU A 154 -20.29 3.03 3.61
C LEU A 154 -21.03 2.03 4.51
N GLU A 155 -22.35 2.21 4.65
CA GLU A 155 -23.20 1.34 5.48
C GLU A 155 -23.67 0.06 4.79
N GLN A 156 -23.19 -0.28 3.58
CA GLN A 156 -23.77 -1.39 2.81
C GLN A 156 -22.81 -2.58 2.63
N SER A 157 -23.16 -3.65 3.35
CA SER A 157 -22.94 -5.08 3.09
C SER A 157 -21.50 -5.58 2.87
N VAL A 158 -21.12 -6.58 3.68
CA VAL A 158 -19.80 -7.25 3.81
C VAL A 158 -18.90 -6.54 4.83
N ALA A 159 -18.92 -7.05 6.07
CA ALA A 159 -18.02 -6.74 7.20
C ALA A 159 -17.13 -5.50 7.00
N THR A 160 -17.65 -4.31 7.35
CA THR A 160 -16.93 -3.02 7.45
C THR A 160 -15.52 -3.00 6.83
N ILE A 161 -15.44 -2.78 5.51
CA ILE A 161 -14.18 -2.65 4.78
C ILE A 161 -13.29 -1.62 5.50
N SER A 162 -12.18 -2.08 6.06
CA SER A 162 -11.25 -1.24 6.81
C SER A 162 -9.84 -1.81 6.72
N SER A 163 -8.82 -0.96 6.86
CA SER A 163 -7.44 -1.44 6.94
C SER A 163 -7.25 -2.47 8.07
N THR A 164 -8.00 -2.37 9.18
CA THR A 164 -7.94 -3.36 10.27
C THR A 164 -8.43 -4.74 9.84
N ALA A 165 -9.60 -4.81 9.17
CA ALA A 165 -10.13 -6.07 8.66
C ALA A 165 -9.22 -6.71 7.60
N ILE A 166 -8.64 -5.88 6.72
CA ILE A 166 -7.71 -6.34 5.69
C ILE A 166 -6.43 -6.91 6.32
N ARG A 167 -5.85 -6.23 7.32
CA ARG A 167 -4.67 -6.72 8.04
C ARG A 167 -4.92 -8.09 8.67
N GLN A 168 -6.07 -8.27 9.34
CA GLN A 168 -6.44 -9.56 9.92
C GLN A 168 -6.55 -10.64 8.85
N THR A 169 -7.27 -10.34 7.77
CA THR A 169 -7.51 -11.28 6.66
C THR A 169 -6.22 -11.75 5.99
N LEU A 170 -5.25 -10.84 5.78
CA LEU A 170 -3.93 -11.21 5.26
C LEU A 170 -3.11 -12.03 6.26
N SER A 171 -3.19 -11.70 7.55
CA SER A 171 -2.51 -12.47 8.62
C SER A 171 -3.08 -13.88 8.77
N ASP A 172 -4.35 -14.08 8.41
CA ASP A 172 -5.05 -15.37 8.42
C ASP A 172 -4.84 -16.18 7.13
N GLY A 173 -4.01 -15.71 6.19
CA GLY A 173 -3.70 -16.44 4.95
C GLY A 173 -4.85 -16.43 3.94
N ARG A 174 -5.66 -15.36 3.91
CA ARG A 174 -6.85 -15.24 3.05
C ARG A 174 -6.71 -14.10 2.02
N PRO A 175 -5.75 -14.16 1.08
CA PRO A 175 -5.47 -13.07 0.15
C PRO A 175 -6.66 -12.73 -0.78
N GLN A 176 -7.50 -13.69 -1.11
CA GLN A 176 -8.70 -13.50 -1.94
C GLN A 176 -9.73 -12.59 -1.24
N ASP A 177 -10.05 -12.88 0.01
CA ASP A 177 -10.98 -12.07 0.79
C ASP A 177 -10.42 -10.65 1.04
N ALA A 178 -9.09 -10.54 1.19
CA ALA A 178 -8.43 -9.23 1.23
C ALA A 178 -8.61 -8.48 -0.10
N ALA A 179 -8.52 -9.17 -1.24
CA ALA A 179 -8.70 -8.58 -2.55
C ALA A 179 -10.14 -8.09 -2.78
N GLU A 180 -11.16 -8.76 -2.24
CA GLU A 180 -12.56 -8.30 -2.28
C GLU A 180 -12.73 -6.95 -1.56
N MET A 181 -12.11 -6.79 -0.39
CA MET A 181 -12.13 -5.52 0.36
C MET A 181 -11.29 -4.43 -0.29
N LEU A 182 -10.15 -4.81 -0.86
CA LEU A 182 -9.22 -3.89 -1.52
C LEU A 182 -9.76 -3.41 -2.88
N GLY A 183 -10.52 -4.24 -3.59
CA GLY A 183 -10.86 -4.04 -5.01
C GLY A 183 -9.69 -4.37 -5.95
N HIS A 184 -8.59 -4.91 -5.43
CA HIS A 184 -7.41 -5.34 -6.15
C HIS A 184 -6.62 -6.34 -5.31
N TRP A 185 -5.73 -7.13 -5.93
CA TRP A 185 -4.83 -8.01 -5.20
C TRP A 185 -3.90 -7.23 -4.27
N HIS A 186 -3.67 -7.75 -3.06
CA HIS A 186 -2.64 -7.23 -2.17
C HIS A 186 -1.26 -7.45 -2.80
N ARG A 187 -0.45 -6.39 -2.83
CA ARG A 187 0.84 -6.36 -3.54
C ARG A 187 1.98 -5.93 -2.65
N ILE A 188 3.09 -6.63 -2.79
CA ILE A 188 4.39 -6.28 -2.21
C ILE A 188 5.24 -5.72 -3.36
N GLU A 189 5.69 -4.47 -3.23
CA GLU A 189 6.48 -3.79 -4.26
C GLU A 189 7.84 -3.33 -3.71
N GLY A 190 8.89 -3.54 -4.50
CA GLY A 190 10.25 -3.17 -4.13
C GLY A 190 11.32 -3.76 -5.07
N PRO A 191 12.60 -3.43 -4.85
CA PRO A 191 13.69 -3.95 -5.65
C PRO A 191 14.00 -5.42 -5.29
N VAL A 192 14.47 -6.18 -6.28
CA VAL A 192 15.07 -7.49 -6.03
C VAL A 192 16.42 -7.32 -5.33
N ILE A 193 16.56 -7.93 -4.16
CA ILE A 193 17.77 -7.91 -3.35
C ILE A 193 18.57 -9.21 -3.49
N ALA A 194 19.84 -9.18 -3.10
CA ALA A 194 20.67 -10.37 -3.02
C ALA A 194 20.15 -11.32 -1.92
N GLY A 195 19.90 -12.58 -2.27
CA GLY A 195 19.58 -13.66 -1.32
C GLY A 195 20.68 -14.72 -1.28
N GLU A 196 20.43 -15.86 -0.62
CA GLU A 196 21.40 -16.96 -0.49
C GLU A 196 21.70 -17.71 -1.81
N GLN A 197 20.96 -17.41 -2.89
CA GLN A 197 21.11 -18.00 -4.24
C GLN A 197 21.01 -19.53 -4.32
N ARG A 198 20.66 -20.23 -3.24
CA ARG A 198 20.53 -21.70 -3.17
C ARG A 198 19.52 -22.27 -4.17
N GLY A 199 18.44 -21.55 -4.43
CA GLY A 199 17.43 -21.97 -5.41
C GLY A 199 18.01 -22.18 -6.82
N ARG A 200 19.03 -21.37 -7.22
CA ARG A 200 19.68 -21.49 -8.54
C ARG A 200 20.31 -22.87 -8.76
N THR A 201 20.93 -23.44 -7.72
CA THR A 201 21.55 -24.77 -7.81
C THR A 201 20.52 -25.91 -7.89
N LEU A 202 19.26 -25.62 -7.57
CA LEU A 202 18.15 -26.58 -7.55
C LEU A 202 17.22 -26.45 -8.76
N GLY A 203 17.52 -25.55 -9.71
CA GLY A 203 16.65 -25.25 -10.85
C GLY A 203 15.54 -24.23 -10.54
N TYR A 204 15.57 -23.60 -9.37
CA TYR A 204 14.57 -22.65 -8.87
C TYR A 204 15.18 -21.28 -8.55
N PRO A 205 15.67 -20.51 -9.55
CA PRO A 205 16.15 -19.15 -9.32
C PRO A 205 15.03 -18.27 -8.75
N THR A 206 15.20 -17.77 -7.52
CA THR A 206 14.22 -16.89 -6.88
C THR A 206 14.64 -15.42 -6.88
N ALA A 207 13.69 -14.53 -7.15
CA ALA A 207 13.78 -13.11 -6.84
C ALA A 207 13.45 -12.91 -5.36
N ASN A 208 14.35 -12.27 -4.62
CA ASN A 208 14.20 -12.03 -3.19
C ASN A 208 13.79 -10.57 -2.98
N MET A 209 12.80 -10.32 -2.14
CA MET A 209 12.35 -8.98 -1.76
C MET A 209 12.21 -8.88 -0.24
N SER A 210 12.58 -7.73 0.32
CA SER A 210 12.31 -7.41 1.73
C SER A 210 10.84 -6.99 1.89
N ILE A 211 10.26 -7.35 3.03
CA ILE A 211 8.94 -6.85 3.47
C ILE A 211 9.06 -6.03 4.76
N ASP A 212 10.26 -5.56 5.09
CA ASP A 212 10.51 -4.83 6.34
C ASP A 212 9.64 -3.57 6.43
N GLY A 213 9.07 -3.35 7.62
CA GLY A 213 8.16 -2.24 7.87
C GLY A 213 6.72 -2.45 7.37
N LEU A 214 6.43 -3.56 6.69
CA LEU A 214 5.08 -3.96 6.30
C LEU A 214 4.50 -4.98 7.28
N LEU A 215 3.17 -5.00 7.40
CA LEU A 215 2.48 -6.14 8.03
C LEU A 215 2.82 -7.40 7.21
N PRO A 216 3.39 -8.44 7.82
CA PRO A 216 3.54 -9.72 7.13
C PRO A 216 2.17 -10.39 6.97
N PRO A 217 1.76 -10.77 5.74
CA PRO A 217 0.75 -11.80 5.55
C PRO A 217 1.15 -13.12 6.25
N ALA A 218 0.25 -14.09 6.31
CA ALA A 218 0.55 -15.41 6.87
C ALA A 218 1.83 -15.98 6.23
N PHE A 219 2.75 -16.52 7.04
CA PHE A 219 3.92 -17.18 6.48
C PHE A 219 3.52 -18.48 5.76
N GLY A 220 4.16 -18.74 4.63
CA GLY A 220 3.85 -19.89 3.79
C GLY A 220 4.06 -19.62 2.31
N VAL A 221 3.47 -20.49 1.49
CA VAL A 221 3.62 -20.48 0.03
C VAL A 221 2.38 -19.93 -0.63
N TYR A 222 2.57 -19.08 -1.64
CA TYR A 222 1.51 -18.38 -2.35
C TYR A 222 1.62 -18.58 -3.86
N ALA A 223 0.47 -18.70 -4.54
CA ALA A 223 0.39 -18.43 -5.97
C ALA A 223 0.40 -16.91 -6.20
N VAL A 224 1.19 -16.43 -7.16
CA VAL A 224 1.39 -14.99 -7.34
C VAL A 224 1.37 -14.54 -8.80
N LEU A 225 0.90 -13.31 -9.02
CA LEU A 225 1.16 -12.55 -10.25
C LEU A 225 2.39 -11.66 -10.02
N VAL A 226 3.25 -11.55 -11.02
CA VAL A 226 4.52 -10.84 -10.94
C VAL A 226 4.58 -9.81 -12.05
N ASP A 227 4.65 -8.53 -11.69
CA ASP A 227 4.97 -7.47 -12.65
C ASP A 227 6.41 -7.02 -12.44
N VAL A 228 7.24 -7.15 -13.48
CA VAL A 228 8.54 -6.50 -13.56
C VAL A 228 8.31 -5.09 -14.06
N LEU A 229 8.53 -4.09 -13.20
CA LEU A 229 8.12 -2.71 -13.44
C LEU A 229 9.11 -1.92 -14.29
N ASP A 230 10.39 -2.30 -14.27
CA ASP A 230 11.48 -1.60 -14.94
C ASP A 230 12.56 -2.55 -15.51
N GLY A 231 13.53 -1.97 -16.22
CA GLY A 231 14.67 -2.70 -16.76
C GLY A 231 14.36 -3.49 -18.04
N PRO A 232 15.33 -4.28 -18.53
CA PRO A 232 15.24 -4.99 -19.82
C PRO A 232 14.24 -6.15 -19.82
N HIS A 233 13.78 -6.57 -18.65
CA HIS A 233 12.87 -7.70 -18.45
C HIS A 233 11.46 -7.26 -18.05
N GLN A 234 11.11 -5.98 -18.28
CA GLN A 234 9.77 -5.45 -18.00
C GLN A 234 8.68 -6.32 -18.62
N GLY A 235 7.67 -6.68 -17.84
CA GLY A 235 6.62 -7.60 -18.29
C GLY A 235 5.84 -8.23 -17.14
N GLN A 236 4.85 -9.05 -17.51
CA GLN A 236 3.99 -9.75 -16.57
C GLN A 236 4.28 -11.25 -16.61
N PHE A 237 4.36 -11.86 -15.44
CA PHE A 237 4.66 -13.26 -15.24
C PHE A 237 3.78 -13.86 -14.16
N HIS A 238 3.73 -15.18 -14.13
CA HIS A 238 3.15 -15.95 -13.05
C HIS A 238 4.28 -16.53 -12.20
N GLY A 239 4.01 -16.85 -10.94
CA GLY A 239 5.00 -17.47 -10.09
C GLY A 239 4.43 -18.11 -8.85
N VAL A 240 5.36 -18.62 -8.05
CA VAL A 240 5.11 -19.10 -6.70
C VAL A 240 6.05 -18.37 -5.76
N SER A 241 5.51 -17.85 -4.66
CA SER A 241 6.29 -17.14 -3.65
C SER A 241 6.29 -17.89 -2.33
N SER A 242 7.44 -17.96 -1.68
CA SER A 242 7.58 -18.33 -0.28
C SER A 242 7.75 -17.06 0.54
N LEU A 243 6.83 -16.80 1.45
CA LEU A 243 6.93 -15.73 2.43
C LEU A 243 7.27 -16.35 3.78
N GLY A 244 8.44 -16.01 4.34
CA GLY A 244 8.92 -16.68 5.55
C GLY A 244 9.97 -15.88 6.30
N LYS A 245 10.42 -16.42 7.43
CA LYS A 245 11.56 -15.91 8.18
C LYS A 245 12.73 -16.85 8.02
N ARG A 246 13.80 -16.41 7.36
CA ARG A 246 15.06 -17.16 7.32
C ARG A 246 16.07 -16.56 8.30
N PRO A 247 16.81 -17.39 9.04
CA PRO A 247 17.95 -16.93 9.81
C PRO A 247 19.07 -16.55 8.85
N MET A 248 19.17 -15.26 8.49
CA MET A 248 20.34 -14.71 7.84
C MET A 248 21.22 -14.05 8.89
N PHE A 249 22.42 -14.61 9.12
CA PHE A 249 23.50 -14.00 9.92
C PHE A 249 23.07 -13.26 11.21
N GLY A 250 22.22 -13.89 12.02
CA GLY A 250 21.89 -13.43 13.38
C GLY A 250 20.61 -12.60 13.51
N GLU A 251 19.98 -12.14 12.43
CA GLU A 251 18.68 -11.46 12.48
C GLU A 251 17.63 -12.13 11.57
N ASN A 252 16.47 -12.46 12.14
CA ASN A 252 15.35 -13.10 11.43
C ASN A 252 14.45 -12.03 10.80
N HIS A 253 14.84 -11.53 9.62
CA HIS A 253 14.00 -10.61 8.84
C HIS A 253 13.09 -11.39 7.89
N PRO A 254 11.78 -11.10 7.84
CA PRO A 254 10.89 -11.71 6.88
C PRO A 254 11.25 -11.36 5.43
N ASN A 255 11.24 -12.34 4.54
CA ASN A 255 11.52 -12.15 3.13
C ASN A 255 10.48 -12.83 2.24
N LEU A 256 10.29 -12.26 1.04
CA LEU A 256 9.48 -12.84 -0.02
C LEU A 256 10.40 -13.38 -1.11
N GLU A 257 10.39 -14.69 -1.31
CA GLU A 257 11.18 -15.38 -2.34
C GLU A 257 10.27 -15.87 -3.44
N THR A 258 10.40 -15.33 -4.65
CA THR A 258 9.50 -15.62 -5.76
C THR A 258 10.22 -16.35 -6.88
N PHE A 259 9.72 -17.52 -7.25
CA PHE A 259 10.11 -18.22 -8.46
C PHE A 259 9.16 -17.85 -9.60
N LEU A 260 9.68 -17.23 -10.65
CA LEU A 260 8.91 -16.84 -11.83
C LEU A 260 8.85 -18.00 -12.82
N PHE A 261 7.65 -18.33 -13.29
CA PHE A 261 7.46 -19.35 -14.32
C PHE A 261 7.88 -18.84 -15.69
N ASN A 262 8.47 -19.73 -16.50
CA ASN A 262 8.88 -19.46 -17.89
C ASN A 262 9.80 -18.23 -18.05
N PHE A 263 10.55 -17.88 -17.00
CA PHE A 263 11.45 -16.74 -17.01
C PHE A 263 12.91 -17.20 -16.92
N SER A 264 13.78 -16.55 -17.70
CA SER A 264 15.23 -16.68 -17.60
C SER A 264 15.84 -15.30 -17.77
N GLY A 265 16.68 -14.89 -16.83
CA GLY A 265 17.28 -13.56 -16.80
C GLY A 265 17.75 -13.18 -15.41
N ASP A 266 18.34 -12.00 -15.29
CA ASP A 266 18.73 -11.42 -14.01
C ASP A 266 17.80 -10.25 -13.67
N LEU A 267 17.19 -10.31 -12.49
CA LEU A 267 16.27 -9.29 -11.99
C LEU A 267 16.88 -8.47 -10.85
N TYR A 268 18.15 -8.68 -10.48
CA TYR A 268 18.77 -7.93 -9.38
C TYR A 268 18.68 -6.41 -9.61
N GLY A 269 18.17 -5.71 -8.59
CA GLY A 269 17.97 -4.26 -8.63
C GLY A 269 16.70 -3.79 -9.36
N SER A 270 16.06 -4.65 -10.18
CA SER A 270 14.78 -4.30 -10.81
C SER A 270 13.66 -4.21 -9.78
N CYS A 271 12.74 -3.28 -9.99
CA CYS A 271 11.54 -3.15 -9.17
C CYS A 271 10.49 -4.17 -9.62
N LEU A 272 10.01 -4.99 -8.67
CA LEU A 272 8.92 -5.94 -8.87
C LEU A 272 7.68 -5.49 -8.11
N SER A 273 6.51 -5.90 -8.60
CA SER A 273 5.24 -5.89 -7.88
C SER A 273 4.66 -7.30 -7.85
N ILE A 274 4.61 -7.90 -6.66
CA ILE A 274 4.16 -9.28 -6.45
C ILE A 274 2.77 -9.26 -5.83
N ALA A 275 1.77 -9.72 -6.57
CA ALA A 275 0.40 -9.85 -6.10
C ALA A 275 0.17 -11.23 -5.46
N LEU A 276 -0.30 -11.26 -4.22
CA LEU A 276 -0.69 -12.50 -3.55
C LEU A 276 -2.10 -12.90 -4.00
N VAL A 277 -2.21 -14.02 -4.72
CA VAL A 277 -3.49 -14.49 -5.28
C VAL A 277 -4.14 -15.52 -4.37
N ASP A 278 -3.41 -16.57 -4.01
CA ASP A 278 -3.94 -17.67 -3.21
C ASP A 278 -2.87 -18.20 -2.24
N TYR A 279 -3.31 -18.61 -1.05
CA TYR A 279 -2.48 -19.23 -0.05
C TYR A 279 -2.47 -20.74 -0.23
N LEU A 280 -1.31 -21.31 -0.53
CA LEU A 280 -1.20 -22.72 -0.88
C LEU A 280 -1.03 -23.58 0.37
N ARG A 281 -0.10 -23.21 1.25
CA ARG A 281 0.23 -23.97 2.48
C ARG A 281 1.15 -23.18 3.42
N GLU A 282 1.26 -23.66 4.66
CA GLU A 282 2.22 -23.20 5.67
C GLU A 282 3.68 -23.55 5.30
N GLU A 283 4.63 -22.93 6.00
CA GLU A 283 6.04 -23.29 5.93
C GLU A 283 6.28 -24.70 6.49
N GLU A 284 7.07 -25.51 5.76
CA GLU A 284 7.35 -26.89 6.12
C GLU A 284 8.86 -27.16 6.16
N LYS A 285 9.26 -28.12 7.01
CA LYS A 285 10.63 -28.62 7.07
C LYS A 285 10.72 -29.93 6.29
N PHE A 286 11.63 -30.00 5.33
CA PHE A 286 11.81 -31.19 4.49
C PHE A 286 12.98 -32.05 4.95
N GLN A 287 12.78 -33.37 4.92
CA GLN A 287 13.83 -34.35 5.18
C GLN A 287 14.63 -34.61 3.91
N GLY A 288 15.60 -33.73 3.64
CA GLY A 288 16.50 -33.85 2.48
C GLY A 288 15.99 -33.15 1.22
N LEU A 289 16.86 -33.13 0.21
CA LEU A 289 16.68 -32.31 -0.98
C LEU A 289 15.56 -32.81 -1.90
N GLU A 290 15.43 -34.12 -2.07
CA GLU A 290 14.43 -34.73 -2.96
C GLU A 290 12.99 -34.40 -2.50
N ALA A 291 12.73 -34.48 -1.19
CA ALA A 291 11.44 -34.13 -0.62
C ALA A 291 11.11 -32.63 -0.83
N LEU A 292 12.12 -31.75 -0.68
CA LEU A 292 11.96 -30.32 -0.95
C LEU A 292 11.59 -30.07 -2.42
N VAL A 293 12.34 -30.63 -3.37
CA VAL A 293 12.09 -30.44 -4.80
C VAL A 293 10.71 -30.98 -5.20
N THR A 294 10.33 -32.16 -4.70
CA THR A 294 9.01 -32.75 -4.96
C THR A 294 7.88 -31.83 -4.49
N GLN A 295 8.03 -31.22 -3.31
CA GLN A 295 7.03 -30.27 -2.82
C GLN A 295 7.01 -28.97 -3.65
N MET A 296 8.18 -28.46 -4.05
CA MET A 296 8.28 -27.26 -4.90
C MET A 296 7.64 -27.48 -6.28
N ASP A 297 7.80 -28.67 -6.88
CA ASP A 297 7.14 -29.06 -8.13
C ASP A 297 5.61 -29.08 -7.96
N SER A 298 5.13 -29.66 -6.85
CA SER A 298 3.70 -29.72 -6.50
C SER A 298 3.10 -28.32 -6.29
N ASP A 299 3.78 -27.47 -5.52
CA ASP A 299 3.36 -26.08 -5.28
C ASP A 299 3.31 -25.29 -6.59
N SER A 300 4.31 -25.47 -7.46
CA SER A 300 4.37 -24.82 -8.78
C SER A 300 3.23 -25.27 -9.69
N ALA A 301 2.94 -26.57 -9.74
CA ALA A 301 1.84 -27.11 -10.55
C ALA A 301 0.48 -26.58 -10.05
N ARG A 302 0.26 -26.55 -8.73
CA ARG A 302 -0.96 -25.98 -8.14
C ARG A 302 -1.09 -24.48 -8.44
N ALA A 303 -0.01 -23.72 -8.28
CA ALA A 303 0.01 -22.29 -8.59
C ALA A 303 -0.33 -22.03 -10.07
N GLN A 304 0.25 -22.79 -11.01
CA GLN A 304 -0.07 -22.67 -12.43
C GLN A 304 -1.55 -22.93 -12.71
N CYS A 305 -2.14 -23.95 -12.08
CA CYS A 305 -3.57 -24.25 -12.24
C CYS A 305 -4.47 -23.11 -11.77
N ILE A 306 -4.15 -22.51 -10.61
CA ILE A 306 -4.91 -21.39 -10.05
C ILE A 306 -4.79 -20.15 -10.95
N LEU A 307 -3.56 -19.81 -11.35
CA LEU A 307 -3.27 -18.58 -12.11
C LEU A 307 -3.74 -18.66 -13.56
N ALA A 308 -3.90 -19.85 -14.14
CA ALA A 308 -4.47 -20.02 -15.47
C ALA A 308 -5.98 -19.72 -15.53
N ALA A 309 -6.66 -19.63 -14.39
CA ALA A 309 -8.10 -19.34 -14.30
C ALA A 309 -8.43 -17.86 -14.09
N LEU A 310 -7.42 -17.00 -13.96
CA LEU A 310 -7.54 -15.54 -13.80
C LEU A 310 -7.53 -14.82 -15.15
#